data_AF-A0A842MLU9-F1
#
_entry.id   AF-A0A842MLU9-F1
#
_cell.length_a   1.000
_cell.length_b   1.000
_cell.length_c   1.000
_cell.angle_alpha   90.00
_cell.angle_beta   90.00
_cell.angle_gamma   90.00
#
_symmetry.space_group_name_H-M   'P 1'
#
loop_
_entity.id
_entity.type
_entity.pdbx_description
1 polymer ?
#
loop_
_entity_poly.entity_id
_entity_poly.type
_entity_poly.pdbx_seq_one_letter_code
_entity_poly.pdbx_strand_id
1 'polypeptide(L)'
;MIRNCAFYNAISSWPAPCGVGICLKNVTNGRLENNKCYGNIYGIRLVAYSSNNTITNNDCYENNKGIRLDDSSNNNVASNNCYNNSEGIYLDDSSNNIVANNKCYGNLDGISLYSSSEKNIIANNTCYENFFAGIHLYHYLKPGYPSNNSIENNKCYKNREGIYLSSSHNNSITNCSVYDNSYGFRISSSNIQIHYCSIYGNKEYGISNENLEGEYEVNATYCWWGHGSGPFHETNPGGQGDNVSDKVLFIPWLEKTSEGGNTSPEKKGIPGFELFAIVGAVASILNRRKK
;
A
#
# COMPACT_ATOMS: atom_id res chain seq x y z
N MET A 1 26.59 -5.64 12.62
CA MET A 1 26.45 -5.13 11.23
C MET A 1 26.86 -6.26 10.29
N ILE A 2 26.03 -6.60 9.31
CA ILE A 2 26.34 -7.55 8.24
C ILE A 2 26.25 -6.76 6.93
N ARG A 3 27.32 -6.80 6.13
CA ARG A 3 27.35 -6.04 4.88
C ARG A 3 28.21 -6.66 3.80
N ASN A 4 27.85 -6.40 2.54
CA ASN A 4 28.58 -6.84 1.36
C ASN A 4 28.75 -8.37 1.28
N CYS A 5 27.78 -9.12 1.80
CA CYS A 5 27.79 -10.58 1.81
C CYS A 5 26.69 -11.16 0.89
N ALA A 6 26.85 -12.42 0.50
CA ALA A 6 25.83 -13.19 -0.21
C ALA A 6 25.39 -14.40 0.64
N PHE A 7 24.08 -14.58 0.79
CA PHE A 7 23.47 -15.68 1.54
C PHE A 7 22.43 -16.37 0.66
N TYR A 8 22.63 -17.63 0.32
CA TYR A 8 21.80 -18.29 -0.68
C TYR A 8 21.64 -19.77 -0.46
N ASN A 9 20.58 -20.33 -1.05
CA ASN A 9 20.22 -21.75 -0.98
C ASN A 9 20.14 -22.28 0.45
N ALA A 10 19.71 -21.45 1.40
CA ALA A 10 19.45 -21.89 2.75
C ALA A 10 18.29 -22.90 2.72
N ILE A 11 18.58 -24.13 3.16
CA ILE A 11 17.60 -25.20 3.27
C ILE A 11 17.01 -25.24 4.66
N SER A 12 15.75 -25.63 4.76
CA SER A 12 15.16 -25.98 6.06
C SER A 12 15.83 -27.25 6.58
N SER A 13 16.53 -27.14 7.71
CA SER A 13 17.14 -28.28 8.38
C SER A 13 17.10 -28.06 9.88
N TRP A 14 16.79 -29.11 10.65
CA TRP A 14 16.85 -29.02 12.11
C TRP A 14 18.28 -28.65 12.56
N PRO A 15 18.49 -27.69 13.48
CA PRO A 15 17.52 -27.02 14.36
C PRO A 15 16.98 -25.67 13.83
N ALA A 16 17.26 -25.28 12.59
CA ALA A 16 16.78 -24.06 11.93
C ALA A 16 15.64 -24.39 10.94
N PRO A 17 14.37 -24.46 11.40
CA PRO A 17 13.24 -25.00 10.64
C PRO A 17 12.79 -24.14 9.45
N CYS A 18 13.51 -23.06 9.14
CA CYS A 18 13.26 -22.22 7.98
C CYS A 18 14.60 -21.94 7.30
N GLY A 19 14.72 -22.23 6.01
CA GLY A 19 15.88 -21.84 5.21
C GLY A 19 15.95 -20.32 5.12
N VAL A 20 16.75 -19.68 5.98
CA VAL A 20 16.87 -18.22 6.09
C VAL A 20 18.27 -17.79 5.68
N GLY A 21 18.38 -16.79 4.80
CA GLY A 21 19.66 -16.17 4.45
C GLY A 21 20.28 -15.43 5.64
N ILE A 22 19.58 -14.42 6.16
CA ILE A 22 19.98 -13.68 7.38
C ILE A 22 18.81 -13.63 8.37
N CYS A 23 19.05 -14.03 9.63
CA CYS A 23 18.05 -13.96 10.70
C CYS A 23 18.52 -13.02 11.82
N LEU A 24 17.73 -11.99 12.12
CA LEU A 24 17.85 -11.17 13.31
C LEU A 24 16.78 -11.62 14.31
N LYS A 25 17.20 -12.32 15.38
CA LYS A 25 16.33 -12.82 16.44
C LYS A 25 16.61 -12.07 17.74
N ASN A 26 15.63 -11.34 18.24
CA ASN A 26 15.78 -10.47 19.42
C ASN A 26 16.98 -9.51 19.31
N VAL A 27 17.06 -8.81 18.17
CA VAL A 27 18.15 -7.87 17.89
C VAL A 27 17.60 -6.44 17.91
N THR A 28 18.31 -5.58 18.63
CA THR A 28 18.12 -4.12 18.60
C THR A 28 19.31 -3.44 17.96
N ASN A 29 19.08 -2.39 17.16
CA ASN A 29 20.14 -1.60 16.50
C ASN A 29 21.02 -2.42 15.52
N GLY A 30 20.49 -3.52 14.99
CA GLY A 30 21.11 -4.29 13.92
C GLY A 30 21.14 -3.51 12.60
N ARG A 31 22.17 -3.78 11.80
CA ARG A 31 22.36 -3.14 10.48
C ARG A 31 22.69 -4.20 9.45
N LEU A 32 21.85 -4.30 8.42
CA LEU A 32 22.01 -5.18 7.25
C LEU A 32 22.11 -4.31 6.00
N GLU A 33 23.28 -4.26 5.37
CA GLU A 33 23.59 -3.31 4.30
C GLU A 33 24.23 -3.98 3.09
N ASN A 34 23.75 -3.71 1.87
CA ASN A 34 24.43 -4.18 0.65
C ASN A 34 24.64 -5.70 0.58
N ASN A 35 23.69 -6.50 1.09
CA ASN A 35 23.77 -7.95 0.99
C ASN A 35 22.90 -8.48 -0.16
N LYS A 36 23.25 -9.67 -0.64
CA LYS A 36 22.44 -10.44 -1.60
C LYS A 36 21.86 -11.65 -0.89
N CYS A 37 20.55 -11.76 -0.82
CA CYS A 37 19.85 -12.90 -0.22
C CYS A 37 18.94 -13.58 -1.25
N TYR A 38 19.28 -14.79 -1.71
CA TYR A 38 18.54 -15.42 -2.81
C TYR A 38 18.41 -16.94 -2.75
N GLY A 39 17.37 -17.51 -3.35
CA GLY A 39 17.13 -18.95 -3.34
C GLY A 39 16.84 -19.52 -1.95
N ASN A 40 16.33 -18.70 -1.02
CA ASN A 40 16.00 -19.11 0.34
C ASN A 40 14.48 -19.20 0.55
N ILE A 41 14.03 -19.76 1.68
CA ILE A 41 12.64 -19.55 2.09
C ILE A 41 12.45 -18.08 2.47
N TYR A 42 13.31 -17.56 3.34
CA TYR A 42 13.32 -16.15 3.72
C TYR A 42 14.69 -15.53 3.42
N GLY A 43 14.74 -14.48 2.61
CA GLY A 43 15.99 -13.78 2.31
C GLY A 43 16.57 -13.14 3.58
N ILE A 44 15.82 -12.20 4.15
CA ILE A 44 16.10 -11.58 5.45
C ILE A 44 14.89 -11.76 6.35
N ARG A 45 15.10 -12.19 7.60
CA ARG A 45 14.04 -12.34 8.60
C ARG A 45 14.39 -11.61 9.89
N LEU A 46 13.45 -10.79 10.37
CA LEU A 46 13.45 -10.24 11.73
C LEU A 46 12.37 -10.96 12.54
N VAL A 47 12.71 -11.37 13.76
CA VAL A 47 11.80 -12.11 14.63
C VAL A 47 12.07 -11.85 16.11
N ALA A 48 11.11 -12.22 16.96
CA ALA A 48 11.19 -12.20 18.41
C ALA A 48 11.47 -10.79 18.95
N TYR A 49 10.57 -9.85 18.66
CA TYR A 49 10.60 -8.48 19.15
C TYR A 49 11.82 -7.68 18.70
N SER A 50 12.37 -8.02 17.52
CA SER A 50 13.50 -7.28 16.94
C SER A 50 13.05 -5.87 16.57
N SER A 51 13.84 -4.87 16.98
CA SER A 51 13.45 -3.45 16.91
C SER A 51 14.61 -2.52 16.61
N ASN A 52 14.32 -1.32 16.10
CA ASN A 52 15.34 -0.31 15.76
C ASN A 52 16.43 -0.82 14.82
N ASN A 53 16.13 -1.81 13.98
CA ASN A 53 17.07 -2.32 12.99
C ASN A 53 16.96 -1.53 11.70
N THR A 54 18.08 -1.43 10.98
CA THR A 54 18.15 -0.85 9.64
C THR A 54 18.50 -1.92 8.61
N ILE A 55 17.63 -2.11 7.63
CA ILE A 55 17.78 -3.04 6.51
C ILE A 55 17.78 -2.20 5.25
N THR A 56 18.95 -2.00 4.65
CA THR A 56 19.09 -1.08 3.53
C THR A 56 19.98 -1.55 2.39
N ASN A 57 19.64 -1.19 1.16
CA ASN A 57 20.41 -1.49 -0.04
C ASN A 57 20.68 -2.99 -0.25
N ASN A 58 19.79 -3.88 0.22
CA ASN A 58 19.92 -5.31 -0.01
C ASN A 58 19.16 -5.74 -1.26
N ASP A 59 19.69 -6.73 -1.97
CA ASP A 59 19.00 -7.43 -3.05
C ASP A 59 18.44 -8.74 -2.51
N CYS A 60 17.12 -8.88 -2.46
CA CYS A 60 16.42 -10.07 -1.96
C CYS A 60 15.55 -10.67 -3.08
N TYR A 61 15.97 -11.79 -3.68
CA TYR A 61 15.31 -12.33 -4.86
C TYR A 61 15.22 -13.85 -4.92
N GLU A 62 14.26 -14.39 -5.66
CA GLU A 62 14.04 -15.85 -5.77
C GLU A 62 13.87 -16.53 -4.40
N ASN A 63 13.24 -15.83 -3.45
CA ASN A 63 12.88 -16.40 -2.15
C ASN A 63 11.37 -16.60 -2.06
N ASN A 64 10.87 -17.33 -1.05
CA ASN A 64 9.44 -17.23 -0.73
C ASN A 64 9.11 -15.82 -0.21
N LYS A 65 9.85 -15.34 0.79
CA LYS A 65 9.77 -13.95 1.27
C LYS A 65 11.11 -13.27 1.09
N GLY A 66 11.14 -12.12 0.42
CA GLY A 66 12.37 -11.33 0.26
C GLY A 66 12.86 -10.83 1.62
N ILE A 67 12.08 -9.93 2.23
CA ILE A 67 12.31 -9.43 3.59
C ILE A 67 11.05 -9.69 4.42
N ARG A 68 11.19 -10.35 5.57
CA ARG A 68 10.09 -10.70 6.47
C ARG A 68 10.31 -10.16 7.88
N LEU A 69 9.34 -9.42 8.41
CA LEU A 69 9.29 -8.97 9.80
C LEU A 69 8.15 -9.73 10.49
N ASP A 70 8.49 -10.51 11.51
CA ASP A 70 7.53 -11.22 12.38
C ASP A 70 7.60 -10.62 13.79
N ASP A 71 6.50 -10.05 14.28
CA ASP A 71 6.44 -9.47 15.63
C ASP A 71 7.64 -8.56 15.91
N SER A 72 7.94 -7.69 14.95
CA SER A 72 9.17 -6.90 14.89
C SER A 72 8.85 -5.46 14.51
N SER A 73 8.78 -4.61 15.52
CA SER A 73 8.32 -3.23 15.42
C SER A 73 9.46 -2.20 15.44
N ASN A 74 9.20 -0.99 14.96
CA ASN A 74 10.17 0.14 14.97
C ASN A 74 11.44 -0.11 14.13
N ASN A 75 11.33 -0.79 13.00
CA ASN A 75 12.44 -1.04 12.09
C ASN A 75 12.35 -0.15 10.84
N ASN A 76 13.50 0.08 10.21
CA ASN A 76 13.63 0.82 8.97
C ASN A 76 14.08 -0.11 7.84
N VAL A 77 13.19 -0.35 6.87
CA VAL A 77 13.43 -1.16 5.67
C VAL A 77 13.46 -0.22 4.47
N ALA A 78 14.65 0.16 4.03
CA ALA A 78 14.79 1.23 3.04
C ALA A 78 15.74 0.94 1.88
N SER A 79 15.38 1.35 0.67
CA SER A 79 16.24 1.25 -0.51
C SER A 79 16.65 -0.18 -0.88
N ASN A 80 15.83 -1.18 -0.57
CA ASN A 80 16.08 -2.57 -0.97
C ASN A 80 15.44 -2.88 -2.32
N ASN A 81 16.02 -3.83 -3.05
CA ASN A 81 15.40 -4.43 -4.24
C ASN A 81 14.87 -5.82 -3.87
N CYS A 82 13.55 -5.99 -3.88
CA CYS A 82 12.90 -7.26 -3.58
C CYS A 82 12.15 -7.77 -4.82
N TYR A 83 12.65 -8.80 -5.49
CA TYR A 83 12.08 -9.23 -6.77
C TYR A 83 12.04 -10.73 -7.00
N ASN A 84 11.10 -11.19 -7.83
CA ASN A 84 10.90 -12.62 -8.12
C ASN A 84 10.72 -13.47 -6.84
N ASN A 85 10.09 -12.93 -5.81
CA ASN A 85 9.72 -13.66 -4.61
C ASN A 85 8.22 -14.01 -4.63
N SER A 86 7.73 -14.85 -3.72
CA SER A 86 6.28 -14.89 -3.49
C SER A 86 5.82 -13.53 -2.94
N GLU A 87 6.45 -13.00 -1.90
CA GLU A 87 6.23 -11.62 -1.52
C GLU A 87 7.51 -10.88 -1.14
N GLY A 88 7.62 -9.65 -1.68
CA GLY A 88 8.86 -8.88 -1.69
C GLY A 88 9.26 -8.42 -0.29
N ILE A 89 8.37 -7.66 0.35
CA ILE A 89 8.50 -7.24 1.75
C ILE A 89 7.21 -7.61 2.48
N TYR A 90 7.32 -8.38 3.56
CA TYR A 90 6.18 -8.90 4.31
C TYR A 90 6.31 -8.55 5.79
N LEU A 91 5.32 -7.84 6.34
CA LEU A 91 5.19 -7.48 7.75
C LEU A 91 4.02 -8.27 8.35
N ASP A 92 4.28 -9.00 9.43
CA ASP A 92 3.28 -9.77 10.18
C ASP A 92 3.33 -9.34 11.64
N ASP A 93 2.20 -8.91 12.19
CA ASP A 93 2.07 -8.34 13.54
C ASP A 93 3.20 -7.36 13.87
N SER A 94 3.58 -6.52 12.89
CA SER A 94 4.77 -5.67 12.96
C SER A 94 4.39 -4.21 12.75
N SER A 95 4.53 -3.41 13.80
CA SER A 95 3.98 -2.06 13.87
C SER A 95 5.05 -0.98 13.92
N ASN A 96 4.67 0.26 13.57
CA ASN A 96 5.55 1.43 13.62
C ASN A 96 6.86 1.27 12.80
N ASN A 97 6.83 0.50 11.73
CA ASN A 97 7.96 0.36 10.82
C ASN A 97 7.89 1.42 9.70
N ILE A 98 9.06 1.75 9.17
CA ILE A 98 9.20 2.58 7.97
C ILE A 98 9.67 1.66 6.84
N VAL A 99 8.85 1.55 5.79
CA VAL A 99 9.19 0.82 4.56
C VAL A 99 9.28 1.85 3.44
N ALA A 100 10.49 2.25 3.06
CA ALA A 100 10.67 3.40 2.17
C ALA A 100 11.68 3.23 1.04
N ASN A 101 11.42 3.84 -0.12
CA ASN A 101 12.34 3.84 -1.27
C ASN A 101 12.70 2.45 -1.80
N ASN A 102 11.91 1.41 -1.52
CA ASN A 102 12.18 0.06 -2.00
C ASN A 102 11.63 -0.12 -3.42
N LYS A 103 12.25 -1.03 -4.18
CA LYS A 103 11.73 -1.51 -5.46
C LYS A 103 11.26 -2.95 -5.29
N CYS A 104 9.96 -3.18 -5.48
CA CYS A 104 9.36 -4.50 -5.36
C CYS A 104 8.70 -4.93 -6.68
N TYR A 105 9.26 -5.92 -7.37
CA TYR A 105 8.77 -6.30 -8.70
C TYR A 105 8.86 -7.78 -9.05
N GLY A 106 8.00 -8.26 -9.94
CA GLY A 106 7.96 -9.68 -10.33
C GLY A 106 7.57 -10.61 -9.19
N ASN A 107 7.02 -10.10 -8.08
CA ASN A 107 6.56 -10.91 -6.95
C ASN A 107 5.09 -11.29 -7.11
N LEU A 108 4.52 -12.16 -6.25
CA LEU A 108 3.06 -12.23 -6.12
C LEU A 108 2.54 -10.92 -5.55
N ASP A 109 3.01 -10.55 -4.35
CA ASP A 109 2.79 -9.23 -3.76
C ASP A 109 4.10 -8.47 -3.59
N GLY A 110 4.11 -7.18 -3.93
CA GLY A 110 5.28 -6.33 -3.77
C GLY A 110 5.60 -6.04 -2.30
N ILE A 111 4.67 -5.40 -1.60
CA ILE A 111 4.75 -5.08 -0.17
C ILE A 111 3.44 -5.52 0.49
N SER A 112 3.52 -6.36 1.52
CA SER A 112 2.35 -6.88 2.24
C SER A 112 2.44 -6.59 3.73
N LEU A 113 1.37 -6.03 4.28
CA LEU A 113 1.17 -5.84 5.71
C LEU A 113 0.00 -6.73 6.14
N TYR A 114 0.27 -7.63 7.06
CA TYR A 114 -0.67 -8.65 7.49
C TYR A 114 -0.96 -8.53 8.98
N SER A 115 -2.13 -9.05 9.37
CA SER A 115 -2.54 -9.16 10.77
C SER A 115 -2.53 -7.79 11.45
N SER A 116 -2.02 -7.69 12.68
CA SER A 116 -2.00 -6.47 13.50
C SER A 116 -0.81 -5.56 13.16
N SER A 117 -0.45 -5.46 11.87
CA SER A 117 0.62 -4.57 11.39
C SER A 117 0.12 -3.14 11.27
N GLU A 118 0.21 -2.39 12.37
CA GLU A 118 -0.39 -1.07 12.53
C GLU A 118 0.63 0.08 12.49
N LYS A 119 0.15 1.28 12.15
CA LYS A 119 0.94 2.54 12.24
C LYS A 119 2.26 2.50 11.48
N ASN A 120 2.33 1.71 10.41
CA ASN A 120 3.47 1.66 9.52
C ASN A 120 3.39 2.80 8.49
N ILE A 121 4.57 3.25 8.06
CA ILE A 121 4.71 4.25 6.98
C ILE A 121 5.30 3.55 5.76
N ILE A 122 4.53 3.49 4.69
CA ILE A 122 4.93 2.92 3.40
C ILE A 122 5.12 4.08 2.44
N ALA A 123 6.38 4.48 2.19
CA ALA A 123 6.65 5.74 1.49
C ALA A 123 7.65 5.65 0.33
N ASN A 124 7.37 6.30 -0.79
CA ASN A 124 8.30 6.40 -1.93
C ASN A 124 8.73 5.05 -2.53
N ASN A 125 7.96 3.99 -2.34
CA ASN A 125 8.26 2.69 -2.93
C ASN A 125 7.79 2.63 -4.39
N THR A 126 8.46 1.81 -5.18
CA THR A 126 8.06 1.51 -6.56
C THR A 126 7.71 0.03 -6.66
N CYS A 127 6.43 -0.28 -6.80
CA CYS A 127 5.91 -1.64 -6.88
C CYS A 127 5.33 -1.91 -8.28
N TYR A 128 5.94 -2.83 -9.05
CA TYR A 128 5.52 -3.04 -10.42
C TYR A 128 5.65 -4.48 -10.92
N GLU A 129 4.86 -4.85 -11.91
CA GLU A 129 4.89 -6.18 -12.52
C GLU A 129 4.76 -7.31 -11.48
N ASN A 130 4.05 -7.05 -10.37
CA ASN A 130 3.69 -8.08 -9.39
C ASN A 130 2.39 -8.77 -9.85
N PHE A 131 2.34 -10.09 -9.72
CA PHE A 131 1.25 -10.92 -10.25
C PHE A 131 -0.09 -10.66 -9.56
N PHE A 132 -0.06 -10.21 -8.31
CA PHE A 132 -1.25 -9.83 -7.55
C PHE A 132 -1.22 -8.35 -7.20
N ALA A 133 -0.72 -7.94 -6.03
CA ALA A 133 -0.76 -6.54 -5.61
C ALA A 133 0.60 -5.85 -5.61
N GLY A 134 0.63 -4.57 -5.94
CA GLY A 134 1.80 -3.72 -5.69
C GLY A 134 2.01 -3.52 -4.18
N ILE A 135 0.96 -3.09 -3.49
CA ILE A 135 0.90 -2.96 -2.03
C ILE A 135 -0.39 -3.61 -1.53
N HIS A 136 -0.31 -4.50 -0.54
CA HIS A 136 -1.44 -5.21 0.04
C HIS A 136 -1.48 -5.03 1.56
N LEU A 137 -2.58 -4.49 2.08
CA LEU A 137 -2.84 -4.47 3.52
C LEU A 137 -4.01 -5.39 3.81
N TYR A 138 -3.79 -6.35 4.70
CA TYR A 138 -4.80 -7.29 5.15
C TYR A 138 -4.86 -7.38 6.67
N HIS A 139 -6.07 -7.39 7.22
CA HIS A 139 -6.31 -7.68 8.63
C HIS A 139 -7.28 -8.85 8.76
N TYR A 140 -7.01 -9.81 9.65
CA TYR A 140 -7.89 -10.98 9.82
C TYR A 140 -9.08 -10.72 10.76
N LEU A 141 -8.99 -9.70 11.64
CA LEU A 141 -10.11 -9.34 12.53
C LEU A 141 -11.08 -8.37 11.86
N LYS A 142 -12.35 -8.53 12.23
CA LYS A 142 -13.55 -7.77 11.83
C LYS A 142 -13.43 -6.23 12.02
N PRO A 143 -14.37 -5.45 11.45
CA PRO A 143 -14.45 -4.00 11.68
C PRO A 143 -14.35 -3.65 13.18
N GLY A 144 -13.50 -2.68 13.51
CA GLY A 144 -13.28 -2.23 14.90
C GLY A 144 -11.81 -2.17 15.32
N TYR A 145 -10.92 -2.83 14.58
CA TYR A 145 -9.47 -2.78 14.80
C TYR A 145 -8.82 -1.84 13.76
N PRO A 146 -8.38 -0.64 14.17
CA PRO A 146 -7.87 0.36 13.25
C PRO A 146 -6.41 0.09 12.87
N SER A 147 -6.13 -0.17 11.59
CA SER A 147 -4.76 -0.41 11.11
C SER A 147 -3.90 0.87 11.16
N ASN A 148 -4.47 2.03 10.85
CA ASN A 148 -3.80 3.34 10.97
C ASN A 148 -2.47 3.43 10.20
N ASN A 149 -2.33 2.75 9.05
CA ASN A 149 -1.13 2.85 8.22
C ASN A 149 -1.19 4.08 7.31
N SER A 150 -0.01 4.62 6.99
CA SER A 150 0.15 5.71 6.01
C SER A 150 0.86 5.20 4.75
N ILE A 151 0.27 5.44 3.59
CA ILE A 151 0.80 5.06 2.27
C ILE A 151 1.02 6.34 1.46
N GLU A 152 2.27 6.70 1.24
CA GLU A 152 2.63 8.04 0.75
C GLU A 152 3.60 7.98 -0.45
N ASN A 153 3.31 8.74 -1.50
CA ASN A 153 4.26 8.92 -2.63
C ASN A 153 4.69 7.61 -3.31
N ASN A 154 3.91 6.53 -3.22
CA ASN A 154 4.25 5.26 -3.85
C ASN A 154 3.85 5.24 -5.32
N LYS A 155 4.60 4.50 -6.13
CA LYS A 155 4.28 4.21 -7.53
C LYS A 155 3.90 2.74 -7.67
N CYS A 156 2.65 2.47 -8.04
CA CYS A 156 2.14 1.11 -8.25
C CYS A 156 1.64 0.95 -9.68
N TYR A 157 2.32 0.14 -10.50
CA TYR A 157 1.94 -0.01 -11.91
C TYR A 157 2.19 -1.39 -12.50
N LYS A 158 1.41 -1.78 -13.52
CA LYS A 158 1.48 -3.12 -14.15
C LYS A 158 1.33 -4.28 -13.17
N ASN A 159 0.62 -4.07 -12.07
CA ASN A 159 0.19 -5.14 -11.18
C ASN A 159 -1.25 -5.52 -11.55
N ARG A 160 -1.76 -6.65 -11.02
CA ARG A 160 -3.20 -6.88 -11.10
C ARG A 160 -3.94 -5.83 -10.26
N GLU A 161 -3.54 -5.68 -9.00
CA GLU A 161 -4.06 -4.67 -8.07
C GLU A 161 -2.94 -3.66 -7.77
N GLY A 162 -3.14 -2.37 -7.99
CA GLY A 162 -2.14 -1.37 -7.64
C GLY A 162 -1.92 -1.32 -6.13
N ILE A 163 -2.99 -0.99 -5.40
CA ILE A 163 -3.04 -0.99 -3.93
C ILE A 163 -4.31 -1.72 -3.48
N TYR A 164 -4.16 -2.80 -2.72
CA TYR A 164 -5.26 -3.61 -2.21
C TYR A 164 -5.40 -3.47 -0.69
N LEU A 165 -6.60 -3.07 -0.23
CA LEU A 165 -6.94 -2.93 1.18
C LEU A 165 -8.06 -3.88 1.55
N SER A 166 -7.75 -5.01 2.18
CA SER A 166 -8.72 -6.01 2.60
C SER A 166 -8.89 -6.04 4.10
N SER A 167 -10.06 -5.64 4.61
CA SER A 167 -10.34 -5.56 6.05
C SER A 167 -9.33 -4.72 6.84
N SER A 168 -8.59 -3.82 6.19
CA SER A 168 -7.59 -2.94 6.83
C SER A 168 -8.15 -1.53 6.94
N HIS A 169 -8.57 -1.15 8.14
CA HIS A 169 -9.38 0.04 8.38
C HIS A 169 -8.54 1.26 8.78
N ASN A 170 -9.08 2.46 8.58
CA ASN A 170 -8.49 3.74 9.03
C ASN A 170 -7.12 4.05 8.42
N ASN A 171 -6.93 3.76 7.13
CA ASN A 171 -5.67 4.05 6.44
C ASN A 171 -5.74 5.39 5.67
N SER A 172 -4.59 6.08 5.62
CA SER A 172 -4.40 7.30 4.84
C SER A 172 -3.48 7.01 3.65
N ILE A 173 -3.93 7.38 2.45
CA ILE A 173 -3.18 7.21 1.21
C ILE A 173 -3.07 8.58 0.54
N THR A 174 -1.85 9.03 0.29
CA THR A 174 -1.62 10.34 -0.31
C THR A 174 -0.52 10.35 -1.37
N ASN A 175 -0.67 11.22 -2.37
CA ASN A 175 0.36 11.47 -3.41
C ASN A 175 0.85 10.21 -4.15
N CYS A 176 0.07 9.14 -4.17
CA CYS A 176 0.46 7.92 -4.86
C CYS A 176 0.16 8.03 -6.36
N SER A 177 1.01 7.45 -7.20
CA SER A 177 0.77 7.27 -8.64
C SER A 177 0.42 5.81 -8.90
N VAL A 178 -0.82 5.54 -9.26
CA VAL A 178 -1.36 4.19 -9.41
C VAL A 178 -1.97 4.04 -10.79
N TYR A 179 -1.25 3.33 -11.68
CA TYR A 179 -1.55 3.34 -13.10
C TYR A 179 -1.23 2.03 -13.81
N ASP A 180 -1.85 1.79 -14.96
CA ASP A 180 -1.64 0.58 -15.77
C ASP A 180 -1.80 -0.74 -14.99
N ASN A 181 -2.67 -0.78 -13.97
CA ASN A 181 -3.05 -2.01 -13.27
C ASN A 181 -4.39 -2.54 -13.79
N SER A 182 -4.81 -3.76 -13.41
CA SER A 182 -6.20 -4.16 -13.66
C SER A 182 -7.15 -3.31 -12.81
N TYR A 183 -6.89 -3.19 -11.51
CA TYR A 183 -7.53 -2.21 -10.65
C TYR A 183 -6.46 -1.31 -10.04
N GLY A 184 -6.69 0.01 -10.03
CA GLY A 184 -5.79 0.93 -9.33
C GLY A 184 -5.85 0.67 -7.83
N PHE A 185 -7.03 0.85 -7.25
CA PHE A 185 -7.32 0.53 -5.86
C PHE A 185 -8.45 -0.49 -5.78
N ARG A 186 -8.23 -1.54 -5.00
CA ARG A 186 -9.28 -2.48 -4.61
C ARG A 186 -9.46 -2.42 -3.10
N ILE A 187 -10.68 -2.23 -2.62
CA ILE A 187 -10.93 -1.86 -1.23
C ILE A 187 -12.13 -2.62 -0.67
N SER A 188 -11.93 -3.37 0.40
CA SER A 188 -12.99 -3.95 1.25
C SER A 188 -12.73 -3.55 2.71
N SER A 189 -12.52 -2.24 2.91
CA SER A 189 -12.07 -1.65 4.17
C SER A 189 -12.80 -0.33 4.49
N SER A 190 -12.82 0.08 5.76
CA SER A 190 -13.56 1.25 6.25
C SER A 190 -12.64 2.41 6.64
N ASN A 191 -13.19 3.63 6.59
CA ASN A 191 -12.49 4.89 6.86
C ASN A 191 -11.19 5.03 6.07
N ILE A 192 -11.28 4.87 4.75
CA ILE A 192 -10.15 5.02 3.85
C ILE A 192 -10.15 6.43 3.27
N GLN A 193 -9.00 7.10 3.37
CA GLN A 193 -8.76 8.44 2.84
C GLN A 193 -7.71 8.34 1.73
N ILE A 194 -8.08 8.68 0.49
CA ILE A 194 -7.23 8.68 -0.70
C ILE A 194 -7.24 10.08 -1.27
N HIS A 195 -6.13 10.79 -1.16
CA HIS A 195 -6.07 12.20 -1.59
C HIS A 195 -4.83 12.48 -2.43
N TYR A 196 -4.94 13.41 -3.38
CA TYR A 196 -3.82 13.88 -4.19
C TYR A 196 -3.10 12.78 -4.98
N CYS A 197 -3.79 11.65 -5.20
CA CYS A 197 -3.26 10.54 -5.97
C CYS A 197 -3.52 10.75 -7.47
N SER A 198 -2.61 10.25 -8.30
CA SER A 198 -2.77 10.16 -9.75
C SER A 198 -3.16 8.73 -10.11
N ILE A 199 -4.39 8.55 -10.60
CA ILE A 199 -5.03 7.26 -10.85
C ILE A 199 -5.41 7.23 -12.33
N TYR A 200 -4.73 6.44 -13.15
CA TYR A 200 -4.95 6.50 -14.60
C TYR A 200 -4.55 5.22 -15.32
N GLY A 201 -5.21 4.91 -16.44
CA GLY A 201 -4.85 3.77 -17.28
C GLY A 201 -5.13 2.41 -16.62
N ASN A 202 -5.87 2.38 -15.50
CA ASN A 202 -6.25 1.12 -14.88
C ASN A 202 -7.42 0.51 -15.66
N LYS A 203 -7.30 -0.77 -15.99
CA LYS A 203 -8.14 -1.42 -17.01
C LYS A 203 -9.60 -1.56 -16.61
N GLU A 204 -9.87 -2.02 -15.40
CA GLU A 204 -11.21 -2.32 -14.89
C GLU A 204 -11.75 -1.11 -14.12
N TYR A 205 -11.03 -0.69 -13.07
CA TYR A 205 -11.36 0.49 -12.25
C TYR A 205 -10.11 1.20 -11.77
N GLY A 206 -10.18 2.53 -11.69
CA GLY A 206 -9.24 3.34 -10.91
C GLY A 206 -9.40 3.06 -9.42
N ILE A 207 -10.65 3.04 -8.92
CA ILE A 207 -10.99 2.62 -7.55
C ILE A 207 -12.25 1.75 -7.57
N SER A 208 -12.15 0.55 -7.00
CA SER A 208 -13.27 -0.36 -6.73
C SER A 208 -13.43 -0.59 -5.23
N ASN A 209 -14.59 -0.21 -4.70
CA ASN A 209 -15.01 -0.43 -3.33
C ASN A 209 -15.95 -1.65 -3.26
N GLU A 210 -15.41 -2.79 -2.82
CA GLU A 210 -16.10 -4.08 -2.69
C GLU A 210 -16.69 -4.29 -1.28
N ASN A 211 -17.08 -3.21 -0.61
CA ASN A 211 -17.64 -3.29 0.73
C ASN A 211 -18.94 -4.10 0.78
N LEU A 212 -18.83 -5.35 1.27
CA LEU A 212 -19.94 -6.28 1.47
C LEU A 212 -20.87 -5.87 2.62
N GLU A 213 -20.40 -5.05 3.57
CA GLU A 213 -21.18 -4.64 4.74
C GLU A 213 -22.00 -3.38 4.50
N GLY A 214 -21.81 -2.73 3.34
CA GLY A 214 -22.72 -1.71 2.86
C GLY A 214 -22.57 -0.31 3.48
N GLU A 215 -21.79 -0.17 4.56
CA GLU A 215 -21.83 1.02 5.44
C GLU A 215 -20.78 2.10 5.17
N TYR A 216 -19.73 1.82 4.41
CA TYR A 216 -18.52 2.66 4.38
C TYR A 216 -18.23 3.18 2.97
N GLU A 217 -18.13 4.51 2.89
CA GLU A 217 -17.69 5.26 1.72
C GLU A 217 -16.17 5.45 1.77
N VAL A 218 -15.50 5.26 0.63
CA VAL A 218 -14.08 5.60 0.44
C VAL A 218 -14.00 7.07 0.04
N ASN A 219 -13.27 7.88 0.80
CA ASN A 219 -13.04 9.26 0.42
C ASN A 219 -11.84 9.34 -0.53
N ALA A 220 -12.10 9.51 -1.82
CA ALA A 220 -11.12 9.63 -2.90
C ALA A 220 -11.08 11.05 -3.52
N THR A 221 -11.38 12.07 -2.72
CA THR A 221 -11.38 13.46 -3.19
C THR A 221 -9.98 13.95 -3.53
N TYR A 222 -9.91 15.02 -4.31
CA TYR A 222 -8.66 15.64 -4.74
C TYR A 222 -7.70 14.68 -5.44
N CYS A 223 -8.20 13.63 -6.09
CA CYS A 223 -7.41 12.75 -6.96
C CYS A 223 -7.55 13.16 -8.43
N TRP A 224 -6.52 12.90 -9.23
CA TRP A 224 -6.57 13.00 -10.68
C TRP A 224 -6.85 11.61 -11.26
N TRP A 225 -7.78 11.53 -12.21
CA TRP A 225 -8.33 10.25 -12.71
C TRP A 225 -7.89 9.91 -14.14
N GLY A 226 -6.76 10.48 -14.59
CA GLY A 226 -6.28 10.31 -15.97
C GLY A 226 -6.90 11.27 -16.99
N HIS A 227 -7.96 12.00 -16.59
CA HIS A 227 -8.58 13.01 -17.44
C HIS A 227 -9.20 14.15 -16.60
N GLY A 228 -9.23 15.37 -17.15
CA GLY A 228 -9.72 16.55 -16.43
C GLY A 228 -11.23 16.58 -16.17
N SER A 229 -11.99 15.75 -16.88
CA SER A 229 -13.43 15.52 -16.61
C SER A 229 -13.69 14.63 -15.39
N GLY A 230 -12.64 14.07 -14.76
CA GLY A 230 -12.78 13.14 -13.64
C GLY A 230 -13.11 11.71 -14.10
N PRO A 231 -13.40 10.82 -13.13
CA PRO A 231 -13.64 9.40 -13.39
C PRO A 231 -14.97 9.17 -14.06
N PHE A 232 -15.08 8.07 -14.80
CA PHE A 232 -16.38 7.60 -15.26
C PHE A 232 -17.17 6.96 -14.12
N HIS A 233 -18.41 7.42 -13.92
CA HIS A 233 -19.40 6.88 -12.98
C HIS A 233 -20.82 7.24 -13.48
N GLU A 234 -21.86 6.54 -13.05
CA GLU A 234 -23.25 6.88 -13.44
C GLU A 234 -23.65 8.30 -13.02
N THR A 235 -23.11 8.79 -11.90
CA THR A 235 -23.31 10.19 -11.45
C THR A 235 -22.41 11.19 -12.17
N ASN A 236 -21.40 10.75 -12.92
CA ASN A 236 -20.54 11.56 -13.78
C ASN A 236 -20.41 10.94 -15.20
N PRO A 237 -21.51 10.88 -15.98
CA PRO A 237 -21.54 10.14 -17.24
C PRO A 237 -20.64 10.74 -18.34
N GLY A 238 -20.18 11.99 -18.17
CA GLY A 238 -19.21 12.64 -19.05
C GLY A 238 -17.74 12.44 -18.65
N GLY A 239 -17.48 11.69 -17.57
CA GLY A 239 -16.13 11.36 -17.12
C GLY A 239 -15.41 10.44 -18.11
N GLN A 240 -14.23 10.84 -18.57
CA GLN A 240 -13.36 10.08 -19.47
C GLN A 240 -12.11 9.52 -18.76
N GLY A 241 -11.98 9.74 -17.45
CA GLY A 241 -10.94 9.13 -16.64
C GLY A 241 -11.27 7.68 -16.28
N ASP A 242 -10.41 7.06 -15.48
CA ASP A 242 -10.60 5.69 -14.99
C ASP A 242 -11.97 5.52 -14.32
N ASN A 243 -12.56 4.32 -14.48
CA ASN A 243 -13.84 4.01 -13.85
C ASN A 243 -13.72 4.05 -12.32
N VAL A 244 -14.79 4.45 -11.66
CA VAL A 244 -14.94 4.35 -10.21
C VAL A 244 -16.21 3.58 -9.87
N SER A 245 -16.20 2.78 -8.81
CA SER A 245 -17.40 2.07 -8.34
C SER A 245 -18.30 2.97 -7.49
N ASP A 246 -19.49 2.48 -7.16
CA ASP A 246 -20.33 3.05 -6.09
C ASP A 246 -19.56 3.17 -4.77
N LYS A 247 -20.05 4.06 -3.89
CA LYS A 247 -19.52 4.31 -2.53
C LYS A 247 -18.06 4.77 -2.52
N VAL A 248 -17.67 5.51 -3.54
CA VAL A 248 -16.42 6.25 -3.59
C VAL A 248 -16.76 7.73 -3.76
N LEU A 249 -16.41 8.55 -2.79
CA LEU A 249 -16.52 9.99 -2.89
C LEU A 249 -15.33 10.51 -3.69
N PHE A 250 -15.55 10.88 -4.95
CA PHE A 250 -14.50 11.37 -5.85
C PHE A 250 -14.59 12.88 -6.13
N ILE A 251 -15.51 13.60 -5.47
CA ILE A 251 -15.78 15.02 -5.70
C ILE A 251 -15.35 15.87 -4.50
N PRO A 252 -14.54 16.92 -4.69
CA PRO A 252 -13.99 17.36 -5.99
C PRO A 252 -12.84 16.46 -6.46
N TRP A 253 -12.56 16.45 -7.76
CA TRP A 253 -11.36 15.82 -8.35
C TRP A 253 -10.40 16.90 -8.90
N LEU A 254 -9.18 16.50 -9.26
CA LEU A 254 -8.19 17.37 -9.89
C LEU A 254 -8.31 17.34 -11.42
N GLU A 255 -8.12 18.48 -12.08
CA GLU A 255 -8.16 18.54 -13.56
C GLU A 255 -6.86 18.06 -14.23
N LYS A 256 -5.74 18.13 -13.51
CA LYS A 256 -4.40 17.73 -13.96
C LYS A 256 -3.63 17.06 -12.82
N THR A 257 -2.54 16.39 -13.17
CA THR A 257 -1.60 15.83 -12.18
C THR A 257 -1.09 16.90 -11.21
N SER A 258 -0.83 16.48 -9.98
CA SER A 258 -0.15 17.31 -8.97
C SER A 258 1.34 17.53 -9.29
N GLU A 259 1.90 16.81 -10.26
CA GLU A 259 3.29 16.97 -10.72
C GLU A 259 3.38 18.10 -11.76
N GLY A 260 4.02 19.22 -11.39
CA GLY A 260 4.54 20.22 -12.34
C GLY A 260 3.85 21.59 -12.33
N GLY A 261 4.11 22.41 -11.30
CA GLY A 261 3.88 23.85 -11.36
C GLY A 261 3.52 24.49 -10.01
N ASN A 262 4.09 25.67 -9.73
CA ASN A 262 3.83 26.53 -8.55
C ASN A 262 2.39 27.10 -8.46
N THR A 263 1.40 26.41 -9.02
CA THR A 263 -0.01 26.79 -8.97
C THR A 263 -0.78 25.71 -8.25
N SER A 264 -1.60 26.09 -7.26
CA SER A 264 -2.51 25.16 -6.58
C SER A 264 -3.30 24.35 -7.62
N PRO A 265 -3.43 23.01 -7.47
CA PRO A 265 -4.17 22.19 -8.41
C PRO A 265 -5.59 22.71 -8.57
N GLU A 266 -6.02 22.97 -9.81
CA GLU A 266 -7.41 23.34 -10.10
C GLU A 266 -8.31 22.14 -9.84
N LYS A 267 -9.40 22.40 -9.11
CA LYS A 267 -10.35 21.39 -8.62
C LYS A 267 -11.66 21.52 -9.37
N LYS A 268 -12.28 20.40 -9.74
CA LYS A 268 -13.55 20.36 -10.47
C LYS A 268 -14.58 19.50 -9.73
N GLY A 269 -15.85 19.81 -9.95
CA GLY A 269 -16.99 18.98 -9.54
C GLY A 269 -17.99 18.84 -10.68
N ILE A 270 -19.04 18.05 -10.46
CA ILE A 270 -20.13 17.89 -11.43
C ILE A 270 -20.87 19.23 -11.59
N PRO A 271 -20.99 19.80 -12.81
CA PRO A 271 -21.76 21.02 -13.04
C PRO A 271 -23.22 20.87 -12.55
N GLY A 272 -23.69 21.81 -11.72
CA GLY A 272 -25.04 21.77 -11.11
C GLY A 272 -25.14 20.99 -9.79
N PHE A 273 -24.06 20.32 -9.37
CA PHE A 273 -23.92 19.68 -8.06
C PHE A 273 -23.06 20.58 -7.17
N GLU A 274 -23.63 21.69 -6.68
CA GLU A 274 -22.89 22.59 -5.80
C GLU A 274 -22.52 21.90 -4.47
N LEU A 275 -21.31 22.18 -3.99
CA LEU A 275 -20.65 21.62 -2.80
C LEU A 275 -21.51 21.63 -1.52
N PHE A 276 -22.56 22.46 -1.47
CA PHE A 276 -23.50 22.57 -0.36
C PHE A 276 -24.30 21.28 -0.09
N ALA A 277 -24.52 20.42 -1.08
CA ALA A 277 -25.24 19.16 -0.89
C ALA A 277 -24.45 18.12 -0.06
N ILE A 278 -23.11 18.16 -0.12
CA ILE A 278 -22.24 17.18 0.56
C ILE A 278 -21.99 17.57 2.03
N VAL A 279 -21.90 18.87 2.34
CA VAL A 279 -21.77 19.33 3.75
C VAL A 279 -22.97 18.88 4.59
N GLY A 280 -24.18 18.81 4.00
CA GLY A 280 -25.37 18.27 4.65
C GLY A 280 -25.29 16.77 4.96
N ALA A 281 -24.75 15.97 4.03
CA ALA A 281 -24.57 14.53 4.22
C ALA A 281 -23.51 14.21 5.29
N VAL A 282 -22.36 14.91 5.26
CA VAL A 282 -21.27 14.74 6.24
C VAL A 282 -21.70 15.23 7.64
N ALA A 283 -22.46 16.32 7.75
CA ALA A 283 -23.02 16.77 9.01
C ALA A 283 -24.04 15.79 9.60
N SER A 284 -24.82 15.09 8.74
CA SER A 284 -25.76 14.05 9.20
C SER A 284 -25.04 12.80 9.75
N ILE A 285 -23.89 12.45 9.17
CA ILE A 285 -23.06 11.31 9.60
C ILE A 285 -22.35 11.63 10.93
N LEU A 286 -21.87 12.87 11.11
CA LEU A 286 -21.26 13.33 12.35
C LEU A 286 -22.27 13.48 13.51
N ASN A 287 -23.53 13.84 13.23
CA ASN A 287 -24.57 13.94 14.26
C ASN A 287 -25.14 12.58 14.72
N ARG A 288 -24.95 11.51 13.95
CA ARG A 288 -25.35 10.14 14.37
C ARG A 288 -24.35 9.47 15.32
N ARG A 289 -23.17 10.05 15.55
CA ARG A 289 -22.16 9.54 16.52
C ARG A 289 -22.22 10.20 17.91
N LYS A 290 -23.25 11.01 18.20
CA LYS A 290 -23.46 11.69 19.49
C LYS A 290 -24.74 11.28 20.23
N LYS A 291 -25.30 10.10 19.95
CA LYS A 291 -26.36 9.50 20.77
C LYS A 291 -25.97 8.09 21.19
#